data_AF-A0A7X9GDX1-F1
#
_entry.id   AF-A0A7X9GDX1-F1
#
_cell.length_a   1.000
_cell.length_b   1.000
_cell.length_c   1.000
_cell.angle_alpha   90.00
_cell.angle_beta   90.00
_cell.angle_gamma   90.00
#
_symmetry.space_group_name_H-M   'P 1'
#
loop_
_entity.id
_entity.type
_entity.pdbx_description
1 polymer ?
#
loop_
_entity_poly.entity_id
_entity_poly.type
_entity_poly.pdbx_seq_one_letter_code
_entity_poly.pdbx_strand_id
1 'polypeptide(L)'
;MHFFNNIGLAVSVLGNHEFDWGLDTVTAPGIAGYPIICSNLFYKGTSKHVFEPYEIFEKDGVKIAVVGAVTEELPNVVLPGYVKDYDVGAIVDNVIKAARDAREKGAQIVIALIHDGDNNDSRTGPAFDVANHAGDVIDAVLGGHTHTLVNTTAANGTPVAIAGAHGRGFIDMKITRHEDGTLDFNTQYIAIDTDSTVFPYGYKALSPVIDHSVNDIVETAKMQVGSVASQELGETDTGLSTTQADFPWGESPAGNWVCDVIKAKAGADIAFTNNGGLRIDIPQGAISLGTLYAFTPFDNTIMTAEMTGPQIKTVLEQAVGDGGKGIQVSGLTFTYDPSEPGGSRVVSIYLADGTPVDVTDTSKTYKVTTNEFLATGGDGFTVFKEVTFINTNILVRDALVENVQNAGRITARLEERIKNIQNANPHEPVTRAEFAGILALTLELAEDETTVGFSDVPAGQRFAGAIGAAVKAGFVSGYGDGTFRPDKYISREEMTVMLIKAIEAGGFSMEVVDVDGVIAGFNDRNIISGWAKAPLAAAVEAGIIFGRESGDFAPYADATRAEAAAVLIRAQNYVKSLN
;
A
#
# COMPACT_ATOMS: atom_id res chain seq x y z
N MET A 1 13.48 0.72 -26.61
CA MET A 1 14.81 1.17 -27.05
C MET A 1 14.80 2.06 -28.29
N HIS A 2 14.04 1.77 -29.37
CA HIS A 2 14.01 2.66 -30.57
C HIS A 2 13.67 4.13 -30.28
N PHE A 3 12.72 4.39 -29.38
CA PHE A 3 12.43 5.74 -28.89
C PHE A 3 13.67 6.43 -28.31
N PHE A 4 14.38 5.77 -27.38
CA PHE A 4 15.58 6.29 -26.74
C PHE A 4 16.74 6.53 -27.73
N ASN A 5 16.88 5.65 -28.73
CA ASN A 5 17.86 5.84 -29.81
C ASN A 5 17.58 7.12 -30.62
N ASN A 6 16.30 7.45 -30.83
CA ASN A 6 15.90 8.59 -31.65
C ASN A 6 15.99 9.92 -30.90
N ILE A 7 15.59 9.97 -29.62
CA ILE A 7 15.71 11.19 -28.80
C ILE A 7 17.16 11.55 -28.42
N GLY A 8 18.13 10.70 -28.78
CA GLY A 8 19.55 10.95 -28.56
C GLY A 8 20.01 10.68 -27.12
N LEU A 9 19.47 9.64 -26.47
CA LEU A 9 19.93 9.25 -25.14
C LEU A 9 21.44 8.97 -25.17
N ALA A 10 22.21 9.67 -24.32
CA ALA A 10 23.67 9.59 -24.33
C ALA A 10 24.20 8.34 -23.61
N VAL A 11 23.53 7.92 -22.54
CA VAL A 11 23.88 6.76 -21.71
C VAL A 11 22.67 6.33 -20.89
N SER A 12 22.61 5.05 -20.55
CA SER A 12 21.66 4.51 -19.56
C SER A 12 22.38 3.67 -18.51
N VAL A 13 21.85 3.67 -17.30
CA VAL A 13 22.15 2.64 -16.30
C VAL A 13 21.08 1.55 -16.37
N LEU A 14 21.41 0.33 -15.93
CA LEU A 14 20.41 -0.72 -15.72
C LEU A 14 19.54 -0.40 -14.49
N GLY A 15 18.24 -0.62 -14.63
CA GLY A 15 17.33 -0.85 -13.52
C GLY A 15 16.99 -2.31 -13.34
N ASN A 16 16.12 -2.59 -12.37
CA ASN A 16 15.66 -3.95 -12.12
C ASN A 16 14.73 -4.47 -13.22
N HIS A 17 13.91 -3.61 -13.82
CA HIS A 17 12.95 -4.01 -14.85
C HIS A 17 13.58 -4.36 -16.21
N GLU A 18 14.85 -4.02 -16.44
CA GLU A 18 15.59 -4.52 -17.60
C GLU A 18 15.80 -6.05 -17.56
N PHE A 19 15.56 -6.70 -16.41
CA PHE A 19 15.72 -8.15 -16.23
C PHE A 19 14.39 -8.93 -16.32
N ASP A 20 13.24 -8.27 -16.42
CA ASP A 20 11.91 -8.92 -16.34
C ASP A 20 11.66 -10.00 -17.42
N TRP A 21 12.37 -9.91 -18.54
CA TRP A 21 12.33 -10.88 -19.64
C TRP A 21 13.73 -11.43 -19.98
N GLY A 22 14.65 -11.37 -19.02
CA GLY A 22 16.06 -11.64 -19.23
C GLY A 22 16.79 -10.45 -19.89
N LEU A 23 18.03 -10.22 -19.43
CA LEU A 23 18.80 -9.02 -19.74
C LEU A 23 19.03 -8.82 -21.25
N ASP A 24 19.30 -9.90 -21.98
CA ASP A 24 19.54 -9.87 -23.43
C ASP A 24 18.36 -9.29 -24.23
N THR A 25 17.13 -9.37 -23.72
CA THR A 25 15.94 -8.84 -24.38
C THR A 25 16.03 -7.33 -24.63
N VAL A 26 16.75 -6.60 -23.78
CA VAL A 26 16.91 -5.14 -23.89
C VAL A 26 18.35 -4.70 -24.12
N THR A 27 19.34 -5.55 -23.85
CA THR A 27 20.77 -5.22 -23.97
C THR A 27 21.50 -5.91 -25.10
N ALA A 28 20.87 -6.79 -25.88
CA ALA A 28 21.54 -7.46 -26.99
C ALA A 28 22.07 -6.45 -28.05
N PRO A 29 23.18 -6.79 -28.75
CA PRO A 29 23.75 -5.92 -29.77
C PRO A 29 22.73 -5.48 -30.83
N GLY A 30 22.62 -4.17 -31.04
CA GLY A 30 21.70 -3.57 -32.02
C GLY A 30 20.34 -3.14 -31.46
N ILE A 31 20.03 -3.44 -30.19
CA ILE A 31 18.80 -2.98 -29.54
C ILE A 31 18.97 -1.54 -29.01
N ALA A 32 19.92 -1.33 -28.10
CA ALA A 32 20.29 -0.01 -27.61
C ALA A 32 21.40 0.60 -28.49
N GLY A 33 21.17 1.81 -29.00
CA GLY A 33 22.12 2.59 -29.79
C GLY A 33 23.04 3.48 -28.95
N TYR A 34 23.03 3.29 -27.64
CA TYR A 34 23.76 4.07 -26.64
C TYR A 34 24.42 3.14 -25.62
N PRO A 35 25.50 3.57 -24.94
CA PRO A 35 26.14 2.79 -23.89
C PRO A 35 25.18 2.49 -22.73
N ILE A 36 25.26 1.25 -22.25
CA ILE A 36 24.65 0.82 -20.99
C ILE A 36 25.78 0.57 -20.00
N ILE A 37 25.73 1.22 -18.84
CA ILE A 37 26.80 1.18 -17.83
C ILE A 37 26.28 0.61 -16.50
N CYS A 38 27.13 -0.11 -15.77
CA CYS A 38 26.80 -0.63 -14.44
C CYS A 38 28.07 -1.07 -13.66
N SER A 39 28.44 -0.31 -12.63
CA SER A 39 29.65 -0.55 -11.83
C SER A 39 29.52 -1.66 -10.79
N ASN A 40 28.30 -2.02 -10.37
CA ASN A 40 28.09 -2.96 -9.26
C ASN A 40 27.44 -4.29 -9.70
N LEU A 41 27.45 -4.63 -10.98
CA LEU A 41 26.93 -5.90 -11.49
C LEU A 41 28.06 -6.78 -12.04
N PHE A 42 28.16 -8.00 -11.53
CA PHE A 42 29.23 -8.94 -11.84
C PHE A 42 28.68 -10.28 -12.31
N TYR A 43 29.45 -10.99 -13.15
CA TYR A 43 29.17 -12.41 -13.39
C TYR A 43 29.40 -13.20 -12.10
N LYS A 44 28.44 -14.07 -11.76
CA LYS A 44 28.43 -14.80 -10.49
C LYS A 44 29.73 -15.52 -10.17
N GLY A 45 30.22 -15.30 -8.95
CA GLY A 45 31.47 -15.88 -8.46
C GLY A 45 32.74 -15.26 -9.05
N THR A 46 32.64 -14.11 -9.72
CA THR A 46 33.78 -13.43 -10.36
C THR A 46 33.82 -11.94 -10.01
N SER A 47 34.94 -11.28 -10.28
CA SER A 47 35.07 -9.81 -10.24
C SER A 47 34.89 -9.16 -11.61
N LYS A 48 34.42 -9.92 -12.62
CA LYS A 48 34.24 -9.41 -13.98
C LYS A 48 32.89 -8.68 -14.06
N HIS A 49 32.93 -7.40 -14.39
CA HIS A 49 31.71 -6.61 -14.63
C HIS A 49 30.92 -7.16 -15.84
N VAL A 50 29.60 -7.08 -15.76
CA VAL A 50 28.71 -7.42 -16.87
C VAL A 50 28.68 -6.30 -17.92
N PHE A 51 28.74 -5.05 -17.47
CA PHE A 51 28.79 -3.83 -18.29
C PHE A 51 29.98 -2.97 -17.89
N GLU A 52 30.37 -2.02 -18.75
CA GLU A 52 31.38 -1.04 -18.35
C GLU A 52 30.89 -0.22 -17.14
N PRO A 53 31.74 0.09 -16.15
CA PRO A 53 31.30 0.79 -14.94
C PRO A 53 30.82 2.23 -15.19
N TYR A 54 31.35 2.88 -16.22
CA TYR A 54 31.08 4.27 -16.59
C TYR A 54 31.42 4.53 -18.05
N GLU A 55 30.97 5.68 -18.56
CA GLU A 55 31.33 6.23 -19.86
C GLU A 55 31.85 7.67 -19.69
N ILE A 56 32.88 8.06 -20.46
CA ILE A 56 33.41 9.44 -20.47
C ILE A 56 33.07 10.11 -21.80
N PHE A 57 32.29 11.19 -21.72
CA PHE A 57 31.97 12.05 -22.85
C PHE A 57 32.90 13.25 -22.87
N GLU A 58 33.33 13.68 -24.06
CA GLU A 58 34.01 14.96 -24.25
C GLU A 58 33.08 15.94 -24.98
N LYS A 59 32.82 17.10 -24.36
CA LYS A 59 31.99 18.17 -24.91
C LYS A 59 32.71 19.50 -24.72
N ASP A 60 32.99 20.19 -25.82
CA ASP A 60 33.72 21.46 -25.84
C ASP A 60 35.03 21.42 -25.02
N GLY A 61 35.75 20.29 -25.09
CA GLY A 61 37.00 20.06 -24.36
C GLY A 61 36.83 19.73 -22.86
N VAL A 62 35.60 19.59 -22.36
CA VAL A 62 35.31 19.15 -20.99
C VAL A 62 34.99 17.66 -20.98
N LYS A 63 35.70 16.90 -20.15
CA LYS A 63 35.45 15.46 -19.94
C LYS A 63 34.45 15.23 -18.81
N ILE A 64 33.33 14.59 -19.14
CA ILE A 64 32.20 14.32 -18.24
C ILE A 64 32.05 12.80 -18.14
N ALA A 65 32.27 12.23 -16.96
CA ALA A 65 32.01 10.83 -16.69
C ALA A 65 30.60 10.63 -16.12
N VAL A 66 29.92 9.59 -16.58
CA VAL A 66 28.69 9.10 -15.96
C VAL A 66 28.95 7.70 -15.43
N VAL A 67 28.81 7.49 -14.12
CA VAL A 67 29.05 6.22 -13.41
C VAL A 67 27.73 5.55 -13.10
N GLY A 68 27.57 4.28 -13.48
CA GLY A 68 26.31 3.55 -13.36
C GLY A 68 26.26 2.65 -12.12
N ALA A 69 25.10 2.46 -11.51
CA ALA A 69 24.85 1.33 -10.60
C ALA A 69 23.37 0.91 -10.60
N VAL A 70 23.10 -0.39 -10.42
CA VAL A 70 21.76 -0.96 -10.26
C VAL A 70 21.45 -1.16 -8.77
N THR A 71 20.17 -1.11 -8.38
CA THR A 71 19.73 -1.32 -6.98
C THR A 71 20.32 -2.60 -6.36
N GLU A 72 20.71 -2.52 -5.09
CA GLU A 72 21.10 -3.70 -4.30
C GLU A 72 19.90 -4.64 -4.05
N GLU A 73 18.67 -4.16 -4.22
CA GLU A 73 17.45 -4.95 -4.09
C GLU A 73 17.23 -5.93 -5.25
N LEU A 74 18.02 -5.85 -6.34
CA LEU A 74 17.82 -6.61 -7.58
C LEU A 74 17.50 -8.12 -7.37
N PRO A 75 18.16 -8.87 -6.46
CA PRO A 75 17.83 -10.27 -6.21
C PRO A 75 16.43 -10.52 -5.61
N ASN A 76 15.79 -9.48 -5.06
CA ASN A 76 14.51 -9.54 -4.37
C ASN A 76 13.37 -8.89 -5.17
N VAL A 77 13.67 -8.04 -6.16
CA VAL A 77 12.67 -7.29 -6.95
C VAL A 77 12.55 -7.75 -8.40
N VAL A 78 13.20 -8.86 -8.75
CA VAL A 78 13.11 -9.55 -10.05
C VAL A 78 12.94 -11.05 -9.79
N LEU A 79 12.29 -11.75 -10.73
CA LEU A 79 12.22 -13.21 -10.70
C LEU A 79 13.63 -13.83 -10.57
N PRO A 80 13.90 -14.67 -9.55
CA PRO A 80 15.23 -15.21 -9.29
C PRO A 80 15.87 -15.91 -10.49
N GLY A 81 15.06 -16.51 -11.37
CA GLY A 81 15.53 -17.16 -12.59
C GLY A 81 16.28 -16.25 -13.57
N TYR A 82 15.96 -14.95 -13.60
CA TYR A 82 16.57 -13.97 -14.51
C TYR A 82 17.82 -13.29 -13.96
N VAL A 83 18.08 -13.43 -12.66
CA VAL A 83 19.23 -12.81 -11.98
C VAL A 83 20.22 -13.83 -11.40
N LYS A 84 19.94 -15.13 -11.53
CA LYS A 84 20.71 -16.23 -10.93
C LYS A 84 22.19 -16.27 -11.33
N ASP A 85 22.55 -15.68 -12.46
CA ASP A 85 23.89 -15.70 -13.08
C ASP A 85 24.74 -14.46 -12.74
N TYR A 86 24.22 -13.58 -11.88
CA TYR A 86 24.86 -12.33 -11.50
C TYR A 86 25.03 -12.19 -9.99
N ASP A 87 26.06 -11.46 -9.58
CA ASP A 87 26.25 -10.94 -8.22
C ASP A 87 26.14 -9.42 -8.23
N VAL A 88 25.49 -8.87 -7.21
CA VAL A 88 25.31 -7.41 -7.04
C VAL A 88 26.18 -6.94 -5.88
N GLY A 89 27.06 -5.97 -6.17
CA GLY A 89 27.93 -5.35 -5.19
C GLY A 89 27.29 -4.12 -4.53
N ALA A 90 27.86 -3.70 -3.39
CA ALA A 90 27.44 -2.48 -2.71
C ALA A 90 27.58 -1.25 -3.63
N ILE A 91 26.52 -0.45 -3.77
CA ILE A 91 26.46 0.70 -4.68
C ILE A 91 27.53 1.71 -4.31
N VAL A 92 27.59 2.14 -3.05
CA VAL A 92 28.49 3.20 -2.58
C VAL A 92 29.95 2.86 -2.92
N ASP A 93 30.41 1.66 -2.56
CA ASP A 93 31.80 1.24 -2.78
C ASP A 93 32.16 1.16 -4.27
N ASN A 94 31.28 0.58 -5.09
CA ASN A 94 31.53 0.38 -6.52
C ASN A 94 31.45 1.69 -7.30
N VAL A 95 30.50 2.56 -6.97
CA VAL A 95 30.39 3.89 -7.58
C VAL A 95 31.61 4.74 -7.23
N ILE A 96 32.06 4.76 -5.98
CA ILE A 96 33.27 5.50 -5.56
C ILE A 96 34.51 4.99 -6.30
N LYS A 97 34.67 3.67 -6.42
CA LYS A 97 35.80 3.05 -7.13
C LYS A 97 35.79 3.44 -8.61
N ALA A 98 34.64 3.35 -9.27
CA ALA A 98 34.47 3.71 -10.68
C ALA A 98 34.68 5.22 -10.92
N ALA A 99 34.17 6.08 -10.02
CA ALA A 99 34.36 7.52 -10.07
C ALA A 99 35.85 7.91 -9.95
N ARG A 100 36.60 7.27 -9.04
CA ARG A 100 38.05 7.47 -8.92
C ARG A 100 38.79 7.11 -10.21
N ASP A 101 38.50 5.95 -10.78
CA ASP A 101 39.12 5.53 -12.06
C ASP A 101 38.78 6.51 -13.19
N ALA A 102 37.55 7.02 -13.25
CA ALA A 102 37.16 8.04 -14.23
C ALA A 102 37.92 9.37 -14.04
N ARG A 103 38.10 9.82 -12.79
CA ARG A 103 38.92 11.00 -12.45
C ARG A 103 40.38 10.82 -12.86
N GLU A 104 40.97 9.65 -12.59
CA GLU A 104 42.34 9.31 -13.00
C GLU A 104 42.51 9.34 -14.53
N LYS A 105 41.45 9.03 -15.28
CA LYS A 105 41.40 9.16 -16.76
C LYS A 105 41.06 10.58 -17.25
N GLY A 106 41.00 11.54 -16.34
CA GLY A 106 40.88 12.97 -16.61
C GLY A 106 39.45 13.50 -16.66
N ALA A 107 38.47 12.79 -16.11
CA ALA A 107 37.11 13.33 -15.97
C ALA A 107 37.10 14.58 -15.08
N GLN A 108 36.60 15.68 -15.62
CA GLN A 108 36.50 16.98 -14.95
C GLN A 108 35.15 17.14 -14.25
N ILE A 109 34.13 16.42 -14.71
CA ILE A 109 32.82 16.31 -14.06
C ILE A 109 32.49 14.82 -13.94
N VAL A 110 32.00 14.37 -12.79
CA VAL A 110 31.57 12.98 -12.55
C VAL A 110 30.16 12.97 -11.97
N ILE A 111 29.23 12.36 -12.69
CA ILE A 111 27.83 12.21 -12.30
C ILE A 111 27.58 10.74 -12.00
N ALA A 112 27.04 10.42 -10.82
CA ALA A 112 26.52 9.08 -10.55
C ALA A 112 25.09 8.98 -11.09
N LEU A 113 24.84 8.05 -12.00
CA LEU A 113 23.52 7.70 -12.50
C LEU A 113 23.18 6.32 -11.95
N ILE A 114 22.37 6.25 -10.90
CA ILE A 114 22.05 5.00 -10.21
C ILE A 114 20.56 4.68 -10.33
N HIS A 115 20.24 3.41 -10.49
CA HIS A 115 18.88 2.92 -10.35
C HIS A 115 18.63 2.49 -8.91
N ASP A 116 18.70 3.46 -8.02
CA ASP A 116 18.29 3.38 -6.62
C ASP A 116 17.89 4.79 -6.18
N GLY A 117 17.20 4.93 -5.04
CA GLY A 117 16.49 6.16 -4.72
C GLY A 117 16.61 6.62 -3.27
N ASP A 118 15.60 7.37 -2.84
CA ASP A 118 15.44 7.86 -1.47
C ASP A 118 14.46 7.00 -0.66
N ASN A 119 14.42 7.20 0.65
CA ASN A 119 13.47 6.51 1.53
C ASN A 119 12.09 7.21 1.58
N ASN A 120 11.66 7.83 0.48
CA ASN A 120 10.46 8.69 0.40
C ASN A 120 10.46 9.89 1.36
N ASP A 121 11.64 10.39 1.74
CA ASP A 121 11.82 11.54 2.63
C ASP A 121 12.66 12.65 2.00
N SER A 122 13.09 12.46 0.74
CA SER A 122 13.97 13.36 -0.01
C SER A 122 15.25 13.74 0.74
N ARG A 123 15.78 12.86 1.60
CA ARG A 123 16.93 13.15 2.47
C ARG A 123 17.81 11.95 2.78
N THR A 124 17.25 10.75 2.82
CA THR A 124 17.97 9.51 3.12
C THR A 124 17.72 8.47 2.04
N GLY A 125 18.52 7.40 2.01
CA GLY A 125 18.44 6.31 1.05
C GLY A 125 19.66 6.24 0.14
N PRO A 126 19.78 5.18 -0.68
CA PRO A 126 21.00 4.88 -1.43
C PRO A 126 21.52 6.04 -2.31
N ALA A 127 20.63 6.84 -2.91
CA ALA A 127 21.05 8.02 -3.68
C ALA A 127 21.76 9.08 -2.80
N PHE A 128 21.26 9.30 -1.59
CA PHE A 128 21.88 10.18 -0.61
C PHE A 128 23.13 9.57 0.01
N ASP A 129 23.17 8.24 0.19
CA ASP A 129 24.34 7.56 0.71
C ASP A 129 25.52 7.66 -0.26
N VAL A 130 25.29 7.49 -1.56
CA VAL A 130 26.32 7.76 -2.58
C VAL A 130 26.79 9.20 -2.49
N ALA A 131 25.87 10.16 -2.45
CA ALA A 131 26.21 11.58 -2.39
C ALA A 131 27.07 11.91 -1.15
N ASN A 132 26.65 11.45 0.04
CA ASN A 132 27.30 11.77 1.31
C ASN A 132 28.64 11.06 1.52
N HIS A 133 28.84 9.85 0.98
CA HIS A 133 30.06 9.06 1.22
C HIS A 133 31.10 9.15 0.11
N ALA A 134 30.74 9.65 -1.08
CA ALA A 134 31.66 9.73 -2.20
C ALA A 134 32.74 10.82 -2.07
N GLY A 135 32.60 11.76 -1.13
CA GLY A 135 33.55 12.86 -1.00
C GLY A 135 33.60 13.73 -2.26
N ASP A 136 34.80 14.05 -2.73
CA ASP A 136 35.06 14.93 -3.89
C ASP A 136 35.10 14.20 -5.24
N VAL A 137 34.92 12.87 -5.26
CA VAL A 137 35.03 12.11 -6.52
C VAL A 137 33.75 12.11 -7.35
N ILE A 138 32.61 12.49 -6.78
CA ILE A 138 31.30 12.63 -7.45
C ILE A 138 30.79 14.06 -7.25
N ASP A 139 30.34 14.69 -8.34
CA ASP A 139 29.84 16.05 -8.30
C ASP A 139 28.30 16.13 -8.21
N ALA A 140 27.58 15.09 -8.66
CA ALA A 140 26.12 15.02 -8.56
C ALA A 140 25.62 13.56 -8.62
N VAL A 141 24.44 13.30 -8.05
CA VAL A 141 23.75 12.01 -8.11
C VAL A 141 22.38 12.16 -8.77
N LEU A 142 22.14 11.34 -9.78
CA LEU A 142 20.85 11.17 -10.44
C LEU A 142 20.35 9.76 -10.11
N GLY A 143 19.25 9.67 -9.36
CA GLY A 143 18.66 8.41 -8.90
C GLY A 143 17.47 7.94 -9.74
N GLY A 144 16.91 6.80 -9.33
CA GLY A 144 15.75 6.15 -9.94
C GLY A 144 15.06 5.22 -8.94
N HIS A 145 14.43 4.15 -9.43
CA HIS A 145 13.81 3.07 -8.65
C HIS A 145 12.59 3.44 -7.79
N THR A 146 12.69 4.45 -6.92
CA THR A 146 11.66 4.81 -5.92
C THR A 146 10.51 5.62 -6.50
N HIS A 147 10.66 6.09 -7.75
CA HIS A 147 9.68 6.91 -8.47
C HIS A 147 9.31 8.23 -7.78
N THR A 148 10.09 8.66 -6.78
CA THR A 148 9.91 9.93 -6.10
C THR A 148 10.36 11.10 -6.97
N LEU A 149 9.85 12.28 -6.65
CA LEU A 149 10.41 13.51 -7.18
C LEU A 149 11.36 14.12 -6.15
N VAL A 150 12.65 14.07 -6.45
CA VAL A 150 13.71 14.64 -5.61
C VAL A 150 14.45 15.68 -6.44
N ASN A 151 14.65 16.86 -5.87
CA ASN A 151 15.51 17.91 -6.43
C ASN A 151 16.06 18.75 -5.27
N THR A 152 17.16 18.29 -4.67
CA THR A 152 17.73 18.87 -3.45
C THR A 152 19.24 18.64 -3.40
N THR A 153 19.88 19.04 -2.31
CA THR A 153 21.28 18.73 -1.99
C THR A 153 21.36 17.79 -0.81
N ALA A 154 22.29 16.83 -0.87
CA ALA A 154 22.67 16.01 0.26
C ALA A 154 23.33 16.86 1.37
N ALA A 155 23.60 16.24 2.53
CA ALA A 155 24.10 16.96 3.71
C ALA A 155 25.49 17.58 3.49
N ASN A 156 26.28 17.01 2.58
CA ASN A 156 27.58 17.54 2.16
C ASN A 156 27.51 18.59 1.03
N GLY A 157 26.31 18.94 0.56
CA GLY A 157 26.09 19.91 -0.52
C GLY A 157 26.03 19.32 -1.93
N THR A 158 26.31 18.02 -2.11
CA THR A 158 26.22 17.36 -3.43
C THR A 158 24.76 17.35 -3.93
N PRO A 159 24.46 17.83 -5.15
CA PRO A 159 23.13 17.73 -5.76
C PRO A 159 22.66 16.29 -5.90
N VAL A 160 21.40 16.04 -5.52
CA VAL A 160 20.69 14.77 -5.68
C VAL A 160 19.36 15.02 -6.37
N ALA A 161 19.08 14.30 -7.44
CA ALA A 161 17.82 14.43 -8.16
C ALA A 161 17.24 13.09 -8.64
N ILE A 162 15.91 12.97 -8.59
CA ILE A 162 15.11 11.85 -9.10
C ILE A 162 13.91 12.46 -9.82
N ALA A 163 13.64 12.04 -11.05
CA ALA A 163 12.70 12.70 -11.96
C ALA A 163 11.26 12.16 -11.91
N GLY A 164 10.87 11.48 -10.83
CA GLY A 164 9.62 10.72 -10.79
C GLY A 164 9.67 9.51 -11.74
N ALA A 165 8.56 9.24 -12.43
CA ALA A 165 8.42 8.08 -13.31
C ALA A 165 7.50 8.34 -14.52
N HIS A 166 7.41 7.34 -15.40
CA HIS A 166 6.48 7.27 -16.55
C HIS A 166 6.65 8.38 -17.61
N GLY A 167 7.81 9.02 -17.66
CA GLY A 167 8.05 10.13 -18.59
C GLY A 167 7.20 11.37 -18.31
N ARG A 168 6.66 11.52 -17.09
CA ARG A 168 5.87 12.71 -16.67
C ARG A 168 6.71 13.98 -16.58
N GLY A 169 8.03 13.86 -16.57
CA GLY A 169 8.98 14.96 -16.62
C GLY A 169 10.43 14.49 -16.65
N PHE A 170 11.35 15.44 -16.55
CA PHE A 170 12.79 15.20 -16.53
C PHE A 170 13.51 16.24 -15.68
N ILE A 171 14.75 15.93 -15.27
CA ILE A 171 15.63 16.87 -14.59
C ILE A 171 16.47 17.62 -15.62
N ASP A 172 16.39 18.96 -15.60
CA ASP A 172 17.32 19.86 -16.29
C ASP A 172 18.35 20.36 -15.28
N MET A 173 19.56 19.79 -15.35
CA MET A 173 20.69 20.14 -14.50
C MET A 173 21.71 20.95 -15.30
N LYS A 174 21.82 22.23 -14.99
CA LYS A 174 22.81 23.13 -15.57
C LYS A 174 24.05 23.14 -14.69
N ILE A 175 25.19 22.79 -15.29
CA ILE A 175 26.49 22.76 -14.63
C ILE A 175 27.36 23.87 -15.22
N THR A 176 27.79 24.82 -14.40
CA THR A 176 28.73 25.87 -14.80
C THR A 176 30.10 25.55 -14.23
N ARG A 177 31.08 25.35 -15.12
CA ARG A 177 32.47 25.14 -14.72
C ARG A 177 33.25 26.44 -14.79
N HIS A 178 33.86 26.84 -13.68
CA HIS A 178 34.69 28.02 -13.59
C HIS A 178 36.15 27.75 -13.98
N GLU A 179 36.92 28.81 -14.19
CA GLU A 179 38.34 28.71 -14.58
C GLU A 179 39.19 28.00 -13.52
N ASP A 180 38.86 28.18 -12.24
CA ASP A 180 39.53 27.52 -11.11
C ASP A 180 39.13 26.03 -10.94
N GLY A 181 38.21 25.55 -11.77
CA GLY A 181 37.72 24.18 -11.76
C GLY A 181 36.53 23.94 -10.83
N THR A 182 36.06 24.94 -10.09
CA THR A 182 34.85 24.82 -9.28
C THR A 182 33.61 24.69 -10.18
N LEU A 183 32.57 24.05 -9.63
CA LEU A 183 31.32 23.75 -10.35
C LEU A 183 30.15 24.38 -9.60
N ASP A 184 29.31 25.14 -10.31
CA ASP A 184 27.99 25.55 -9.83
C ASP A 184 26.90 24.70 -10.48
N PHE A 185 25.91 24.30 -9.68
CA PHE A 185 24.78 23.49 -10.11
C PHE A 185 23.48 24.28 -9.98
N ASN A 186 22.67 24.24 -11.04
CA ASN A 186 21.28 24.69 -11.02
C ASN A 186 20.39 23.60 -11.60
N THR A 187 19.58 22.98 -10.74
CA THR A 187 18.79 21.80 -11.07
C THR A 187 17.30 22.12 -10.95
N GLN A 188 16.53 21.78 -11.98
CA GLN A 188 15.08 21.96 -12.00
C GLN A 188 14.37 20.72 -12.56
N TYR A 189 13.17 20.45 -12.05
CA TYR A 189 12.26 19.48 -12.66
C TYR A 189 11.38 20.15 -13.71
N ILE A 190 11.35 19.59 -14.91
CA ILE A 190 10.51 20.02 -16.02
C ILE A 190 9.41 18.98 -16.23
N ALA A 191 8.16 19.36 -15.98
CA ALA A 191 7.02 18.50 -16.23
C ALA A 191 6.70 18.45 -17.72
N ILE A 192 6.48 17.25 -18.24
CA ILE A 192 5.93 17.00 -19.57
C ILE A 192 4.39 16.91 -19.50
N ASP A 193 3.84 16.70 -18.29
CA ASP A 193 2.42 16.56 -18.06
C ASP A 193 1.62 17.86 -18.26
N THR A 194 0.52 17.74 -19.00
CA THR A 194 -0.44 18.81 -19.28
C THR A 194 -1.55 18.90 -18.24
N ASP A 195 -1.81 17.85 -17.45
CA ASP A 195 -2.87 17.84 -16.45
C ASP A 195 -2.35 18.30 -15.07
N SER A 196 -3.04 19.26 -14.45
CA SER A 196 -2.55 20.00 -13.28
C SER A 196 -2.73 19.25 -11.93
N THR A 197 -2.91 17.94 -11.96
CA THR A 197 -3.39 17.16 -10.81
C THR A 197 -2.29 16.50 -9.99
N VAL A 198 -1.03 16.49 -10.48
CA VAL A 198 0.10 15.90 -9.73
C VAL A 198 1.06 17.00 -9.27
N PHE A 199 1.24 17.06 -7.95
CA PHE A 199 2.23 17.91 -7.28
C PHE A 199 3.67 17.41 -7.53
N PRO A 200 4.69 18.28 -7.59
CA PRO A 200 4.66 19.74 -7.63
C PRO A 200 4.68 20.25 -9.08
N TYR A 201 3.98 21.37 -9.29
CA TYR A 201 3.85 22.07 -10.55
C TYR A 201 5.20 22.29 -11.25
N GLY A 202 5.55 21.41 -12.19
CA GLY A 202 6.72 21.58 -13.04
C GLY A 202 6.49 22.64 -14.12
N TYR A 203 7.58 23.09 -14.73
CA TYR A 203 7.51 23.96 -15.90
C TYR A 203 6.71 23.27 -17.01
N LYS A 204 5.57 23.84 -17.38
CA LYS A 204 4.86 23.46 -18.62
C LYS A 204 5.59 24.11 -19.78
N ALA A 205 5.99 23.32 -20.78
CA ALA A 205 6.38 23.90 -22.06
C ALA A 205 5.22 24.78 -22.55
N LEU A 206 5.47 26.08 -22.75
CA LEU A 206 4.42 27.02 -23.17
C LEU A 206 3.85 26.68 -24.56
N SER A 207 4.59 25.92 -25.36
CA SER A 207 4.21 25.45 -26.69
C SER A 207 4.96 24.15 -27.00
N PRO A 208 4.53 22.99 -26.45
CA PRO A 208 5.16 21.73 -26.77
C PRO A 208 4.96 21.42 -28.25
N VAL A 209 6.02 20.99 -28.93
CA VAL A 209 5.97 20.51 -30.31
C VAL A 209 6.20 19.01 -30.27
N ILE A 210 5.35 18.26 -30.98
CA ILE A 210 5.53 16.82 -31.15
C ILE A 210 6.63 16.61 -32.17
N ASP A 211 7.70 15.91 -31.80
CA ASP A 211 8.67 15.42 -32.76
C ASP A 211 8.02 14.30 -33.58
N HIS A 212 7.72 14.59 -34.85
CA HIS A 212 7.06 13.64 -35.74
C HIS A 212 7.87 12.37 -35.97
N SER A 213 9.21 12.43 -35.96
CA SER A 213 10.04 11.25 -36.16
C SER A 213 9.96 10.29 -34.96
N VAL A 214 9.84 10.85 -33.74
CA VAL A 214 9.59 10.08 -32.52
C VAL A 214 8.15 9.56 -32.49
N ASN A 215 7.19 10.39 -32.86
CA ASN A 215 5.77 10.02 -32.91
C ASN A 215 5.53 8.86 -33.88
N ASP A 216 6.18 8.85 -35.04
CA ASP A 216 6.06 7.78 -36.02
C ASP A 216 6.56 6.43 -35.48
N ILE A 217 7.57 6.41 -34.60
CA ILE A 217 8.02 5.19 -33.90
C ILE A 217 6.92 4.67 -32.98
N VAL A 218 6.31 5.57 -32.20
CA VAL A 218 5.22 5.23 -31.26
C VAL A 218 3.98 4.74 -32.01
N GLU A 219 3.56 5.44 -33.06
CA GLU A 219 2.41 5.07 -33.88
C GLU A 219 2.64 3.75 -34.63
N THR A 220 3.86 3.50 -35.11
CA THR A 220 4.22 2.20 -35.70
C THR A 220 4.08 1.06 -34.69
N ALA A 221 4.60 1.24 -33.47
CA ALA A 221 4.45 0.25 -32.41
C ALA A 221 2.97 0.02 -32.05
N LYS A 222 2.18 1.09 -31.91
CA LYS A 222 0.73 1.01 -31.68
C LYS A 222 0.02 0.28 -32.80
N MET A 223 0.36 0.51 -34.07
CA MET A 223 -0.26 -0.21 -35.19
C MET A 223 0.07 -1.70 -35.18
N GLN A 224 1.29 -2.09 -34.80
CA GLN A 224 1.71 -3.50 -34.75
C GLN A 224 0.93 -4.30 -33.69
N VAL A 225 0.69 -3.70 -32.53
CA VAL A 225 -0.01 -4.38 -31.42
C VAL A 225 -1.50 -4.04 -31.33
N GLY A 226 -1.94 -3.01 -32.04
CA GLY A 226 -3.22 -2.34 -31.82
C GLY A 226 -4.43 -3.26 -31.99
N SER A 227 -4.43 -4.14 -32.98
CA SER A 227 -5.55 -5.09 -33.16
C SER A 227 -5.72 -6.04 -31.97
N VAL A 228 -4.63 -6.38 -31.28
CA VAL A 228 -4.64 -7.23 -30.09
C VAL A 228 -4.92 -6.39 -28.84
N ALA A 229 -4.20 -5.28 -28.68
CA ALA A 229 -4.31 -4.40 -27.51
C ALA A 229 -5.70 -3.77 -27.39
N SER A 230 -6.34 -3.39 -28.50
CA SER A 230 -7.68 -2.77 -28.52
C SER A 230 -8.83 -3.77 -28.42
N GLN A 231 -8.56 -5.07 -28.25
CA GLN A 231 -9.63 -6.05 -28.03
C GLN A 231 -10.32 -5.75 -26.69
N GLU A 232 -11.57 -5.29 -26.76
CA GLU A 232 -12.42 -5.10 -25.59
C GLU A 232 -12.82 -6.46 -25.00
N LEU A 233 -12.67 -6.58 -23.69
CA LEU A 233 -12.95 -7.80 -22.94
C LEU A 233 -14.22 -7.67 -22.09
N GLY A 234 -14.53 -6.45 -21.64
CA GLY A 234 -15.63 -6.11 -20.74
C GLY A 234 -15.50 -4.68 -20.25
N GLU A 235 -16.10 -4.34 -19.11
CA GLU A 235 -16.09 -2.98 -18.55
C GLU A 235 -16.05 -2.92 -17.01
N THR A 236 -15.82 -1.74 -16.44
CA THR A 236 -15.95 -1.45 -15.00
C THR A 236 -16.70 -0.14 -14.75
N ASP A 237 -17.59 -0.12 -13.74
CA ASP A 237 -18.48 1.01 -13.45
C ASP A 237 -17.79 2.18 -12.74
N THR A 238 -16.85 1.89 -11.84
CA THR A 238 -16.19 2.91 -10.99
C THR A 238 -14.69 3.01 -11.27
N GLY A 239 -14.16 2.18 -12.16
CA GLY A 239 -12.72 1.94 -12.26
C GLY A 239 -12.21 1.04 -11.13
N LEU A 240 -10.95 0.61 -11.25
CA LEU A 240 -10.25 -0.21 -10.27
C LEU A 240 -8.95 0.50 -9.89
N SER A 241 -8.96 1.13 -8.73
CA SER A 241 -7.82 1.87 -8.19
C SER A 241 -6.83 0.94 -7.49
N THR A 242 -5.55 1.17 -7.71
CA THR A 242 -4.40 0.58 -6.99
C THR A 242 -4.02 1.37 -5.73
N THR A 243 -4.60 2.57 -5.56
CA THR A 243 -4.42 3.38 -4.36
C THR A 243 -4.94 2.64 -3.13
N GLN A 244 -4.07 2.49 -2.14
CA GLN A 244 -4.38 1.82 -0.88
C GLN A 244 -5.21 2.72 0.03
N ALA A 245 -6.20 2.14 0.70
CA ALA A 245 -7.13 2.86 1.57
C ALA A 245 -6.54 3.28 2.92
N ASP A 246 -5.35 2.79 3.26
CA ASP A 246 -4.70 2.98 4.55
C ASP A 246 -3.17 3.12 4.38
N PHE A 247 -2.48 3.65 5.39
CA PHE A 247 -1.04 3.95 5.38
C PHE A 247 -0.36 3.45 6.68
N PRO A 248 0.83 2.83 6.69
CA PRO A 248 1.69 2.59 5.53
C PRO A 248 1.10 1.64 4.48
N TRP A 249 0.21 0.72 4.88
CA TRP A 249 -0.32 -0.31 4.00
C TRP A 249 -1.83 -0.51 4.21
N GLY A 250 -2.56 -0.72 3.12
CA GLY A 250 -3.99 -0.96 3.11
C GLY A 250 -4.44 -1.73 1.88
N GLU A 251 -5.71 -2.13 1.86
CA GLU A 251 -6.29 -2.75 0.66
C GLU A 251 -6.59 -1.71 -0.42
N SER A 252 -6.69 -2.16 -1.66
CA SER A 252 -7.13 -1.38 -2.82
C SER A 252 -8.22 -2.15 -3.58
N PRO A 253 -9.18 -1.47 -4.25
CA PRO A 253 -10.19 -2.16 -5.05
C PRO A 253 -9.58 -3.08 -6.12
N ALA A 254 -8.51 -2.63 -6.78
CA ALA A 254 -7.79 -3.43 -7.77
C ALA A 254 -7.11 -4.66 -7.14
N GLY A 255 -6.47 -4.49 -5.97
CA GLY A 255 -5.85 -5.59 -5.23
C GLY A 255 -6.87 -6.64 -4.76
N ASN A 256 -8.02 -6.20 -4.26
CA ASN A 256 -9.11 -7.08 -3.87
C ASN A 256 -9.59 -7.92 -5.05
N TRP A 257 -9.83 -7.29 -6.20
CA TRP A 257 -10.24 -7.99 -7.42
C TRP A 257 -9.22 -9.03 -7.88
N VAL A 258 -7.93 -8.66 -7.97
CA VAL A 258 -6.89 -9.58 -8.42
C VAL A 258 -6.78 -10.79 -7.48
N CYS A 259 -6.77 -10.56 -6.17
CA CYS A 259 -6.74 -11.63 -5.19
C CYS A 259 -7.97 -12.55 -5.29
N ASP A 260 -9.17 -11.99 -5.50
CA ASP A 260 -10.39 -12.79 -5.67
C ASP A 260 -10.33 -13.67 -6.92
N VAL A 261 -9.84 -13.12 -8.04
CA VAL A 261 -9.70 -13.86 -9.29
C VAL A 261 -8.71 -15.02 -9.15
N ILE A 262 -7.50 -14.76 -8.64
CA ILE A 262 -6.50 -15.84 -8.51
C ILE A 262 -6.94 -16.87 -7.45
N LYS A 263 -7.59 -16.45 -6.37
CA LYS A 263 -8.18 -17.35 -5.36
C LYS A 263 -9.19 -18.29 -5.99
N ALA A 264 -10.15 -17.74 -6.73
CA ALA A 264 -11.19 -18.52 -7.40
C ALA A 264 -10.60 -19.44 -8.47
N LYS A 265 -9.65 -18.94 -9.28
CA LYS A 265 -9.00 -19.72 -10.34
C LYS A 265 -8.19 -20.90 -9.79
N ALA A 266 -7.54 -20.72 -8.66
CA ALA A 266 -6.78 -21.76 -7.96
C ALA A 266 -7.65 -22.70 -7.12
N GLY A 267 -8.91 -22.31 -6.81
CA GLY A 267 -9.75 -22.96 -5.80
C GLY A 267 -9.06 -22.98 -4.44
N ALA A 268 -8.48 -21.85 -4.02
CA ALA A 268 -7.75 -21.67 -2.78
C ALA A 268 -8.62 -21.03 -1.69
N ASP A 269 -8.21 -21.16 -0.43
CA ASP A 269 -8.86 -20.54 0.72
C ASP A 269 -8.42 -19.08 0.87
N ILE A 270 -7.14 -18.82 0.66
CA ILE A 270 -6.48 -17.52 0.84
C ILE A 270 -5.69 -17.18 -0.43
N ALA A 271 -5.71 -15.91 -0.83
CA ALA A 271 -4.85 -15.40 -1.90
C ALA A 271 -4.04 -14.19 -1.45
N PHE A 272 -2.85 -14.07 -2.04
CA PHE A 272 -1.94 -12.96 -1.87
C PHE A 272 -1.49 -12.41 -3.23
N THR A 273 -1.36 -11.09 -3.34
CA THR A 273 -0.58 -10.45 -4.41
C THR A 273 0.15 -9.22 -3.87
N ASN A 274 1.30 -8.89 -4.45
CA ASN A 274 2.09 -7.74 -4.03
C ASN A 274 1.60 -6.45 -4.71
N ASN A 275 1.72 -5.33 -4.00
CA ASN A 275 1.31 -4.01 -4.47
C ASN A 275 2.05 -3.62 -5.77
N GLY A 276 3.37 -3.85 -5.81
CA GLY A 276 4.21 -3.55 -6.97
C GLY A 276 3.85 -4.33 -8.23
N GLY A 277 3.09 -5.42 -8.11
CA GLY A 277 2.56 -6.20 -9.24
C GLY A 277 1.49 -5.46 -10.05
N LEU A 278 0.82 -4.45 -9.45
CA LEU A 278 -0.28 -3.69 -10.03
C LEU A 278 0.23 -2.31 -10.44
N ARG A 279 0.27 -2.01 -11.74
CA ARG A 279 1.11 -0.91 -12.27
C ARG A 279 0.37 0.36 -12.61
N ILE A 280 -0.92 0.27 -12.92
CA ILE A 280 -1.77 1.42 -13.25
C ILE A 280 -3.14 1.22 -12.62
N ASP A 281 -3.90 2.30 -12.48
CA ASP A 281 -5.33 2.17 -12.27
C ASP A 281 -6.03 1.73 -13.57
N ILE A 282 -7.11 0.96 -13.44
CA ILE A 282 -8.01 0.71 -14.56
C ILE A 282 -9.11 1.77 -14.51
N PRO A 283 -9.21 2.68 -15.49
CA PRO A 283 -10.23 3.72 -15.48
C PRO A 283 -11.63 3.11 -15.64
N GLN A 284 -12.65 3.88 -15.24
CA GLN A 284 -14.04 3.56 -15.54
C GLN A 284 -14.25 3.36 -17.06
N GLY A 285 -15.08 2.39 -17.42
CA GLY A 285 -15.45 2.09 -18.80
C GLY A 285 -14.82 0.79 -19.32
N ALA A 286 -14.51 0.76 -20.62
CA ALA A 286 -14.04 -0.44 -21.31
C ALA A 286 -12.68 -0.94 -20.78
N ILE A 287 -12.60 -2.23 -20.54
CA ILE A 287 -11.37 -2.95 -20.21
C ILE A 287 -10.92 -3.67 -21.48
N SER A 288 -9.79 -3.24 -22.03
CA SER A 288 -9.15 -3.87 -23.17
C SER A 288 -8.05 -4.84 -22.75
N LEU A 289 -7.63 -5.73 -23.65
CA LEU A 289 -6.45 -6.57 -23.41
C LEU A 289 -5.20 -5.71 -23.15
N GLY A 290 -5.01 -4.61 -23.89
CA GLY A 290 -3.94 -3.64 -23.67
C GLY A 290 -3.99 -3.02 -22.26
N THR A 291 -5.19 -2.75 -21.74
CA THR A 291 -5.39 -2.29 -20.36
C THR A 291 -4.84 -3.31 -19.35
N LEU A 292 -5.11 -4.61 -19.55
CA LEU A 292 -4.61 -5.67 -18.65
C LEU A 292 -3.10 -5.92 -18.79
N TYR A 293 -2.54 -5.77 -19.98
CA TYR A 293 -1.08 -5.77 -20.17
C TYR A 293 -0.40 -4.59 -19.47
N ALA A 294 -1.02 -3.41 -19.47
CA ALA A 294 -0.48 -2.27 -18.74
C ALA A 294 -0.67 -2.42 -17.21
N PHE A 295 -1.79 -3.00 -16.78
CA PHE A 295 -2.15 -3.22 -15.38
C PHE A 295 -1.25 -4.26 -14.68
N THR A 296 -1.07 -5.43 -15.31
CA THR A 296 -0.21 -6.53 -14.83
C THR A 296 0.71 -6.99 -15.98
N PRO A 297 1.83 -6.30 -16.22
CA PRO A 297 2.68 -6.56 -17.38
C PRO A 297 3.54 -7.82 -17.24
N PHE A 298 3.74 -8.30 -16.02
CA PHE A 298 4.61 -9.42 -15.73
C PHE A 298 3.99 -10.76 -16.14
N ASP A 299 4.80 -11.67 -16.65
CA ASP A 299 4.38 -13.03 -17.02
C ASP A 299 4.38 -13.99 -15.81
N ASN A 300 4.02 -13.48 -14.62
CA ASN A 300 3.91 -14.30 -13.42
C ASN A 300 2.77 -15.32 -13.56
N THR A 301 3.06 -16.58 -13.21
CA THR A 301 2.05 -17.63 -13.11
C THR A 301 1.41 -17.70 -11.72
N ILE A 302 0.20 -18.27 -11.64
CA ILE A 302 -0.48 -18.57 -10.38
C ILE A 302 0.18 -19.79 -9.73
N MET A 303 0.54 -19.66 -8.46
CA MET A 303 1.20 -20.65 -7.63
C MET A 303 0.32 -21.03 -6.45
N THR A 304 0.23 -22.33 -6.12
CA THR A 304 -0.58 -22.82 -5.00
C THR A 304 0.24 -23.65 -4.02
N ALA A 305 -0.03 -23.54 -2.73
CA ALA A 305 0.58 -24.37 -1.69
C ALA A 305 -0.35 -24.58 -0.49
N GLU A 306 0.00 -25.54 0.36
CA GLU A 306 -0.56 -25.67 1.71
C GLU A 306 0.31 -24.88 2.69
N MET A 307 -0.30 -24.01 3.49
CA MET A 307 0.40 -23.21 4.50
C MET A 307 -0.28 -23.26 5.85
N THR A 308 0.50 -23.24 6.93
CA THR A 308 0.00 -23.22 8.30
C THR A 308 -0.37 -21.81 8.76
N GLY A 309 -1.16 -21.68 9.83
CA GLY A 309 -1.47 -20.38 10.44
C GLY A 309 -0.23 -19.57 10.85
N PRO A 310 0.80 -20.17 11.49
CA PRO A 310 2.08 -19.50 11.72
C PRO A 310 2.75 -18.96 10.46
N GLN A 311 2.76 -19.71 9.35
CA GLN A 311 3.36 -19.25 8.10
C GLN A 311 2.57 -18.08 7.49
N ILE A 312 1.24 -18.12 7.55
CA ILE A 312 0.37 -17.01 7.13
C ILE A 312 0.65 -15.76 7.97
N LYS A 313 0.80 -15.89 9.30
CA LYS A 313 1.20 -14.76 10.15
C LYS A 313 2.54 -14.18 9.70
N THR A 314 3.54 -15.02 9.44
CA THR A 314 4.85 -14.55 8.97
C THR A 314 4.77 -13.81 7.64
N VAL A 315 3.94 -14.25 6.68
CA VAL A 315 3.71 -13.50 5.43
C VAL A 315 3.20 -12.08 5.75
N LEU A 316 2.19 -11.98 6.60
CA LEU A 316 1.59 -10.69 6.96
C LEU A 316 2.56 -9.80 7.74
N GLU A 317 3.36 -10.37 8.66
CA GLU A 317 4.42 -9.64 9.37
C GLU A 317 5.50 -9.14 8.43
N GLN A 318 5.87 -9.91 7.39
CA GLN A 318 6.81 -9.46 6.36
C GLN A 318 6.21 -8.34 5.50
N ALA A 319 4.91 -8.39 5.22
CA ALA A 319 4.23 -7.34 4.46
C ALA A 319 4.26 -5.98 5.18
N VAL A 320 4.00 -5.98 6.50
CA VAL A 320 3.88 -4.75 7.29
C VAL A 320 5.12 -4.42 8.12
N GLY A 321 6.18 -5.23 8.04
CA GLY A 321 7.44 -5.08 8.78
C GLY A 321 8.31 -3.92 8.30
N ASP A 322 9.48 -3.76 8.91
CA ASP A 322 10.46 -2.74 8.51
C ASP A 322 10.98 -3.02 7.09
N GLY A 323 10.83 -2.04 6.20
CA GLY A 323 11.14 -2.22 4.77
C GLY A 323 10.15 -3.11 4.00
N GLY A 324 9.08 -3.58 4.65
CA GLY A 324 8.00 -4.32 3.99
C GLY A 324 7.35 -3.49 2.88
N LYS A 325 6.83 -4.17 1.84
CA LYS A 325 6.25 -3.52 0.64
C LYS A 325 4.71 -3.60 0.61
N GLY A 326 4.10 -4.01 1.72
CA GLY A 326 2.67 -4.29 1.84
C GLY A 326 2.22 -5.52 1.03
N ILE A 327 0.94 -5.88 1.15
CA ILE A 327 0.36 -7.02 0.43
C ILE A 327 -1.15 -6.83 0.25
N GLN A 328 -1.72 -7.35 -0.82
CA GLN A 328 -3.16 -7.43 -1.04
C GLN A 328 -3.63 -8.86 -0.72
N VAL A 329 -4.86 -9.00 -0.21
CA VAL A 329 -5.36 -10.29 0.32
C VAL A 329 -6.77 -10.62 -0.18
N SER A 330 -7.09 -11.91 -0.25
CA SER A 330 -8.47 -12.43 -0.31
C SER A 330 -8.61 -13.66 0.56
N GLY A 331 -9.81 -13.90 1.08
CA GLY A 331 -10.11 -15.03 1.96
C GLY A 331 -9.75 -14.85 3.43
N LEU A 332 -9.12 -13.74 3.77
CA LEU A 332 -8.88 -13.30 5.14
C LEU A 332 -8.96 -11.78 5.26
N THR A 333 -9.08 -11.32 6.50
CA THR A 333 -8.88 -9.94 6.94
C THR A 333 -7.79 -9.94 8.01
N PHE A 334 -6.99 -8.87 8.10
CA PHE A 334 -6.05 -8.70 9.21
C PHE A 334 -5.94 -7.25 9.67
N THR A 335 -5.59 -7.09 10.94
CA THR A 335 -5.25 -5.79 11.54
C THR A 335 -3.82 -5.78 12.00
N TYR A 336 -3.19 -4.60 11.97
CA TYR A 336 -1.80 -4.43 12.40
C TYR A 336 -1.54 -3.08 13.07
N ASP A 337 -0.52 -3.04 13.93
CA ASP A 337 -0.03 -1.83 14.62
C ASP A 337 1.39 -1.50 14.15
N PRO A 338 1.60 -0.40 13.40
CA PRO A 338 2.94 -0.02 12.94
C PRO A 338 3.86 0.52 14.04
N SER A 339 3.38 0.82 15.26
CA SER A 339 4.26 1.18 16.38
C SER A 339 5.00 -0.01 16.97
N GLU A 340 4.49 -1.22 16.77
CA GLU A 340 5.15 -2.42 17.24
C GLU A 340 6.40 -2.73 16.39
N PRO A 341 7.42 -3.37 16.97
CA PRO A 341 8.60 -3.81 16.23
C PRO A 341 8.24 -4.74 15.08
N GLY A 342 8.98 -4.68 13.96
CA GLY A 342 8.81 -5.61 12.84
C GLY A 342 8.84 -7.07 13.30
N GLY A 343 7.87 -7.87 12.86
CA GLY A 343 7.65 -9.26 13.32
C GLY A 343 6.61 -9.42 14.44
N SER A 344 6.17 -8.31 15.04
CA SER A 344 5.13 -8.26 16.08
C SER A 344 4.00 -7.28 15.75
N ARG A 345 3.87 -6.85 14.50
CA ARG A 345 2.89 -5.83 14.09
C ARG A 345 1.51 -6.39 13.85
N VAL A 346 1.38 -7.65 13.46
CA VAL A 346 0.06 -8.25 13.16
C VAL A 346 -0.68 -8.55 14.46
N VAL A 347 -1.83 -7.89 14.64
CA VAL A 347 -2.64 -7.95 15.86
C VAL A 347 -3.68 -9.06 15.77
N SER A 348 -4.37 -9.19 14.63
CA SER A 348 -5.39 -10.21 14.44
C SER A 348 -5.51 -10.64 12.99
N ILE A 349 -5.90 -11.90 12.77
CA ILE A 349 -6.13 -12.51 11.46
C ILE A 349 -7.43 -13.32 11.54
N TYR A 350 -8.38 -13.01 10.66
CA TYR A 350 -9.65 -13.73 10.55
C TYR A 350 -9.84 -14.20 9.12
N LEU A 351 -10.37 -15.40 8.94
CA LEU A 351 -10.90 -15.84 7.65
C LEU A 351 -12.10 -14.97 7.24
N ALA A 352 -12.45 -15.00 5.97
CA ALA A 352 -13.59 -14.22 5.43
C ALA A 352 -14.94 -14.56 6.10
N ASP A 353 -15.08 -15.73 6.73
CA ASP A 353 -16.27 -16.13 7.49
C ASP A 353 -16.26 -15.67 8.96
N GLY A 354 -15.24 -14.90 9.36
CA GLY A 354 -15.06 -14.42 10.74
C GLY A 354 -14.35 -15.40 11.67
N THR A 355 -13.95 -16.58 11.19
CA THR A 355 -13.21 -17.55 12.01
C THR A 355 -11.78 -17.04 12.25
N PRO A 356 -11.29 -16.97 13.51
CA PRO A 356 -9.90 -16.59 13.78
C PRO A 356 -8.92 -17.63 13.23
N VAL A 357 -7.83 -17.16 12.62
CA VAL A 357 -6.72 -18.03 12.20
C VAL A 357 -5.86 -18.36 13.43
N ASP A 358 -5.76 -19.64 13.77
CA ASP A 358 -4.84 -20.09 14.83
C ASP A 358 -3.40 -19.97 14.34
N VAL A 359 -2.70 -18.96 14.86
CA VAL A 359 -1.30 -18.65 14.52
C VAL A 359 -0.28 -19.48 15.31
N THR A 360 -0.73 -20.47 16.08
CA THR A 360 0.10 -21.38 16.87
C THR A 360 0.04 -22.82 16.37
N ASP A 361 -1.04 -23.19 15.68
CA ASP A 361 -1.23 -24.53 15.15
C ASP A 361 -0.44 -24.77 13.85
N THR A 362 0.48 -25.73 13.91
CA THR A 362 1.30 -26.17 12.76
C THR A 362 0.70 -27.38 12.02
N SER A 363 -0.42 -27.93 12.50
CA SER A 363 -1.08 -29.09 11.92
C SER A 363 -2.21 -28.74 10.95
N LYS A 364 -2.97 -27.67 11.22
CA LYS A 364 -3.98 -27.14 10.31
C LYS A 364 -3.31 -26.35 9.19
N THR A 365 -3.64 -26.71 7.96
CA THR A 365 -3.21 -25.98 6.76
C THR A 365 -4.38 -25.28 6.09
N TYR A 366 -4.05 -24.28 5.28
CA TYR A 366 -4.93 -23.56 4.39
C TYR A 366 -4.34 -23.64 2.99
N LYS A 367 -5.19 -23.84 1.99
CA LYS A 367 -4.77 -23.77 0.61
C LYS A 367 -4.55 -22.31 0.24
N VAL A 368 -3.31 -21.93 0.03
CA VAL A 368 -2.90 -20.56 -0.32
C VAL A 368 -2.55 -20.48 -1.79
N THR A 369 -2.94 -19.40 -2.45
CA THR A 369 -2.46 -19.05 -3.79
C THR A 369 -1.77 -17.69 -3.81
N THR A 370 -0.79 -17.55 -4.69
CA THR A 370 -0.08 -16.28 -4.94
C THR A 370 0.47 -16.25 -6.37
N ASN A 371 1.25 -15.24 -6.72
CA ASN A 371 1.96 -15.16 -8.00
C ASN A 371 3.39 -15.73 -7.87
N GLU A 372 4.00 -16.14 -9.00
CA GLU A 372 5.33 -16.76 -9.05
C GLU A 372 6.44 -15.92 -8.39
N PHE A 373 6.41 -14.61 -8.62
CA PHE A 373 7.35 -13.69 -7.99
C PHE A 373 7.31 -13.76 -6.46
N LEU A 374 6.13 -13.70 -5.85
CA LEU A 374 6.00 -13.87 -4.40
C LEU A 374 6.34 -15.29 -3.93
N ALA A 375 5.88 -16.32 -4.64
CA ALA A 375 6.14 -17.72 -4.28
C ALA A 375 7.64 -18.06 -4.23
N THR A 376 8.46 -17.33 -5.01
CA THR A 376 9.92 -17.45 -5.02
C THR A 376 10.62 -16.48 -4.04
N GLY A 377 9.83 -15.79 -3.21
CA GLY A 377 10.24 -14.89 -2.14
C GLY A 377 10.69 -13.50 -2.59
N GLY A 378 10.15 -13.03 -3.72
CA GLY A 378 10.23 -11.62 -4.12
C GLY A 378 9.62 -10.69 -3.07
N ASP A 379 9.93 -9.39 -3.14
CA ASP A 379 9.55 -8.35 -2.16
C ASP A 379 9.93 -8.67 -0.70
N GLY A 380 10.87 -9.59 -0.49
CA GLY A 380 11.33 -9.98 0.84
C GLY A 380 10.44 -10.99 1.58
N PHE A 381 9.47 -11.61 0.90
CA PHE A 381 8.59 -12.63 1.48
C PHE A 381 9.30 -13.99 1.64
N THR A 382 10.33 -14.03 2.49
CA THR A 382 11.21 -15.20 2.62
C THR A 382 10.52 -16.46 3.11
N VAL A 383 9.41 -16.34 3.86
CA VAL A 383 8.66 -17.52 4.33
C VAL A 383 8.08 -18.34 3.18
N PHE A 384 7.79 -17.72 2.02
CA PHE A 384 7.36 -18.47 0.84
C PHE A 384 8.43 -19.43 0.33
N LYS A 385 9.72 -19.18 0.58
CA LYS A 385 10.82 -20.11 0.23
C LYS A 385 10.86 -21.36 1.12
N GLU A 386 10.16 -21.34 2.26
CA GLU A 386 10.02 -22.49 3.17
C GLU A 386 8.85 -23.39 2.77
N VAL A 387 8.04 -22.96 1.80
CA VAL A 387 6.82 -23.63 1.33
C VAL A 387 7.06 -24.24 -0.05
N THR A 388 6.52 -25.45 -0.28
CA THR A 388 6.58 -26.06 -1.62
C THR A 388 5.36 -25.65 -2.43
N PHE A 389 5.57 -24.77 -3.40
CA PHE A 389 4.53 -24.35 -4.34
C PHE A 389 4.41 -25.26 -5.56
N ILE A 390 3.18 -25.43 -6.03
CA ILE A 390 2.83 -26.04 -7.31
C ILE A 390 2.51 -24.91 -8.29
N ASN A 391 3.20 -24.89 -9.43
CA ASN A 391 2.89 -23.98 -10.52
C ASN A 391 1.70 -24.51 -11.34
N THR A 392 0.66 -23.70 -11.46
CA THR A 392 -0.53 -24.04 -12.27
C THR A 392 -0.29 -23.90 -13.78
N ASN A 393 0.78 -23.20 -14.18
CA ASN A 393 1.11 -22.73 -15.52
C ASN A 393 0.06 -21.79 -16.12
N ILE A 394 -0.80 -21.19 -15.28
CA ILE A 394 -1.79 -20.20 -15.67
C ILE A 394 -1.19 -18.83 -15.37
N LEU A 395 -1.09 -17.96 -16.36
CA LEU A 395 -0.68 -16.57 -16.14
C LEU A 395 -1.74 -15.83 -15.31
N VAL A 396 -1.30 -15.01 -14.37
CA VAL A 396 -2.21 -14.13 -13.60
C VAL A 396 -3.06 -13.29 -14.56
N ARG A 397 -2.42 -12.69 -15.58
CA ARG A 397 -3.11 -11.88 -16.60
C ARG A 397 -4.17 -12.67 -17.37
N ASP A 398 -3.91 -13.92 -17.72
CA ASP A 398 -4.90 -14.75 -18.43
C ASP A 398 -6.12 -15.07 -17.56
N ALA A 399 -5.91 -15.31 -16.26
CA ALA A 399 -7.01 -15.48 -15.31
C ALA A 399 -7.86 -14.20 -15.18
N LEU A 400 -7.22 -13.02 -15.20
CA LEU A 400 -7.93 -11.73 -15.22
C LEU A 400 -8.71 -11.54 -16.53
N VAL A 401 -8.11 -11.82 -17.69
CA VAL A 401 -8.77 -11.76 -19.01
C VAL A 401 -10.03 -12.62 -19.01
N GLU A 402 -9.91 -13.88 -18.59
CA GLU A 402 -11.03 -14.81 -18.52
C GLU A 402 -12.11 -14.32 -17.54
N ASN A 403 -11.72 -13.77 -16.39
CA ASN A 403 -12.66 -13.21 -15.43
C ASN A 403 -13.46 -12.03 -16.04
N VAL A 404 -12.79 -11.09 -16.72
CA VAL A 404 -13.46 -9.96 -17.39
C VAL A 404 -14.42 -10.47 -18.46
N GLN A 405 -13.99 -11.40 -19.31
CA GLN A 405 -14.82 -11.95 -20.38
C GLN A 405 -16.06 -12.70 -19.85
N ASN A 406 -15.89 -13.46 -18.76
CA ASN A 406 -16.98 -14.24 -18.16
C ASN A 406 -17.98 -13.36 -17.39
N ALA A 407 -17.48 -12.36 -16.66
CA ALA A 407 -18.33 -11.45 -15.89
C ALA A 407 -19.00 -10.39 -16.78
N GLY A 408 -18.34 -9.99 -17.87
CA GLY A 408 -18.71 -8.88 -18.75
C GLY A 408 -18.53 -7.50 -18.10
N ARG A 409 -18.83 -7.40 -16.81
CA ARG A 409 -18.71 -6.19 -15.98
C ARG A 409 -18.03 -6.51 -14.65
N ILE A 410 -16.97 -5.79 -14.34
CA ILE A 410 -16.20 -5.94 -13.11
C ILE A 410 -16.57 -4.85 -12.11
N THR A 411 -16.86 -5.28 -10.89
CA THR A 411 -17.03 -4.41 -9.72
C THR A 411 -16.11 -4.88 -8.61
N ALA A 412 -15.34 -3.97 -8.03
CA ALA A 412 -14.53 -4.23 -6.85
C ALA A 412 -14.63 -3.06 -5.89
N ARG A 413 -14.66 -3.35 -4.60
CA ARG A 413 -14.82 -2.36 -3.53
C ARG A 413 -13.84 -2.64 -2.41
N LEU A 414 -13.67 -1.63 -1.56
CA LEU A 414 -13.05 -1.80 -0.26
C LEU A 414 -13.98 -2.64 0.62
N GLU A 415 -13.39 -3.60 1.33
CA GLU A 415 -14.08 -4.56 2.20
C GLU A 415 -13.42 -4.68 3.58
N GLU A 416 -12.53 -3.74 3.89
CA GLU A 416 -11.79 -3.64 5.13
C GLU A 416 -10.85 -4.84 5.38
N ARG A 417 -10.30 -5.44 4.32
CA ARG A 417 -9.44 -6.63 4.45
C ARG A 417 -8.13 -6.37 5.17
N ILE A 418 -7.66 -5.12 5.19
CA ILE A 418 -6.40 -4.70 5.81
C ILE A 418 -6.64 -3.40 6.57
N LYS A 419 -6.35 -3.38 7.87
CA LYS A 419 -6.47 -2.16 8.69
C LYS A 419 -5.23 -1.88 9.52
N ASN A 420 -4.72 -0.66 9.42
CA ASN A 420 -3.81 -0.09 10.39
C ASN A 420 -4.62 0.43 11.60
N ILE A 421 -4.37 -0.14 12.79
CA ILE A 421 -5.13 0.25 13.98
C ILE A 421 -4.81 1.66 14.49
N GLN A 422 -3.69 2.25 14.08
CA GLN A 422 -3.35 3.64 14.43
C GLN A 422 -4.11 4.67 13.62
N ASN A 423 -4.54 4.31 12.41
CA ASN A 423 -5.35 5.18 11.57
C ASN A 423 -6.85 5.07 11.89
N ALA A 424 -7.21 4.28 12.91
CA ALA A 424 -8.52 4.38 13.53
C ALA A 424 -8.67 5.77 14.17
N ASN A 425 -9.34 6.68 13.47
CA ASN A 425 -9.47 8.06 13.90
C ASN A 425 -10.25 8.11 15.24
N PRO A 426 -9.62 8.51 16.36
CA PRO A 426 -10.27 8.51 17.68
C PRO A 426 -11.46 9.49 17.77
N HIS A 427 -11.51 10.45 16.85
CA HIS A 427 -12.60 11.43 16.72
C HIS A 427 -13.70 10.99 15.75
N GLU A 428 -13.50 9.90 15.00
CA GLU A 428 -14.54 9.37 14.15
C GLU A 428 -15.72 8.88 15.01
N PRO A 429 -16.96 9.18 14.62
CA PRO A 429 -18.15 8.64 15.27
C PRO A 429 -18.25 7.11 15.17
N VAL A 430 -18.87 6.48 16.16
CA VAL A 430 -19.22 5.05 16.14
C VAL A 430 -20.65 4.89 15.65
N THR A 431 -20.91 3.90 14.79
CA THR A 431 -22.27 3.57 14.36
C THR A 431 -23.03 2.79 15.45
N ARG A 432 -24.36 2.82 15.40
CA ARG A 432 -25.22 2.06 16.32
C ARG A 432 -24.97 0.55 16.24
N ALA A 433 -24.74 0.01 15.04
CA ALA A 433 -24.44 -1.40 14.85
C ALA A 433 -23.10 -1.80 15.44
N GLU A 434 -22.05 -0.99 15.23
CA GLU A 434 -20.73 -1.25 15.82
C GLU A 434 -20.79 -1.27 17.34
N PHE A 435 -21.45 -0.29 17.97
CA PHE A 435 -21.54 -0.25 19.44
C PHE A 435 -22.35 -1.41 20.01
N ALA A 436 -23.47 -1.79 19.37
CA ALA A 436 -24.24 -2.98 19.74
C ALA A 436 -23.41 -4.26 19.61
N GLY A 437 -22.64 -4.39 18.52
CA GLY A 437 -21.73 -5.50 18.29
C GLY A 437 -20.66 -5.62 19.37
N ILE A 438 -20.04 -4.50 19.76
CA ILE A 438 -19.04 -4.48 20.84
C ILE A 438 -19.64 -4.95 22.17
N LEU A 439 -20.85 -4.51 22.51
CA LEU A 439 -21.53 -4.94 23.75
C LEU A 439 -21.93 -6.43 23.72
N ALA A 440 -22.44 -6.92 22.60
CA ALA A 440 -22.79 -8.33 22.44
C ALA A 440 -21.56 -9.24 22.61
N LEU A 441 -20.42 -8.84 22.02
CA LEU A 441 -19.14 -9.52 22.21
C LEU A 441 -18.66 -9.45 23.66
N THR A 442 -18.80 -8.30 24.32
CA THR A 442 -18.39 -8.11 25.73
C THR A 442 -19.17 -9.00 26.69
N LEU A 443 -20.45 -9.26 26.38
CA LEU A 443 -21.32 -10.15 27.15
C LEU A 443 -21.24 -11.62 26.69
N GLU A 444 -20.34 -11.95 25.76
CA GLU A 444 -20.15 -13.29 25.21
C GLU A 444 -21.45 -13.91 24.66
N LEU A 445 -22.31 -13.09 24.04
CA LEU A 445 -23.58 -13.55 23.50
C LEU A 445 -23.38 -14.28 22.17
N ALA A 446 -24.04 -15.44 22.03
CA ALA A 446 -24.12 -16.11 20.74
C ALA A 446 -24.95 -15.29 19.75
N GLU A 447 -24.46 -15.16 18.52
CA GLU A 447 -25.20 -14.49 17.44
C GLU A 447 -26.58 -15.12 17.22
N ASP A 448 -27.58 -14.27 17.01
CA ASP A 448 -28.97 -14.70 16.83
C ASP A 448 -29.68 -13.79 15.83
N GLU A 449 -29.69 -14.16 14.54
CA GLU A 449 -30.39 -13.39 13.51
C GLU A 449 -31.92 -13.57 13.57
N THR A 450 -32.43 -14.57 14.29
CA THR A 450 -33.85 -14.95 14.25
C THR A 450 -34.76 -13.96 14.98
N THR A 451 -34.17 -13.13 15.84
CA THR A 451 -34.84 -12.10 16.61
C THR A 451 -34.75 -10.70 15.98
N VAL A 452 -34.08 -10.57 14.82
CA VAL A 452 -33.96 -9.30 14.10
C VAL A 452 -35.27 -8.97 13.40
N GLY A 453 -36.09 -8.16 14.07
CA GLY A 453 -37.39 -7.68 13.57
C GLY A 453 -37.34 -6.33 12.86
N PHE A 454 -36.15 -5.81 12.53
CA PHE A 454 -35.98 -4.48 11.94
C PHE A 454 -35.99 -4.53 10.42
N SER A 455 -36.70 -3.58 9.80
CA SER A 455 -36.85 -3.51 8.33
C SER A 455 -35.56 -3.18 7.58
N ASP A 456 -34.55 -2.66 8.27
CA ASP A 456 -33.26 -2.19 7.74
C ASP A 456 -32.06 -3.01 8.23
N VAL A 457 -32.29 -4.21 8.79
CA VAL A 457 -31.25 -5.17 9.18
C VAL A 457 -31.59 -6.56 8.62
N PRO A 458 -31.40 -6.82 7.31
CA PRO A 458 -31.60 -8.14 6.73
C PRO A 458 -30.61 -9.20 7.25
N ALA A 459 -31.04 -10.46 7.23
CA ALA A 459 -30.20 -11.62 7.54
C ALA A 459 -28.93 -11.66 6.67
N GLY A 460 -27.80 -12.03 7.27
CA GLY A 460 -26.48 -12.03 6.62
C GLY A 460 -25.83 -10.65 6.42
N GLN A 461 -26.46 -9.54 6.84
CA GLN A 461 -25.78 -8.25 6.92
C GLN A 461 -24.78 -8.24 8.07
N ARG A 462 -23.67 -7.52 7.91
CA ARG A 462 -22.70 -7.26 8.98
C ARG A 462 -23.42 -6.74 10.25
N PHE A 463 -23.11 -7.36 11.39
CA PHE A 463 -23.73 -7.16 12.71
C PHE A 463 -25.17 -7.67 12.89
N ALA A 464 -25.83 -8.27 11.89
CA ALA A 464 -27.21 -8.77 12.04
C ALA A 464 -27.35 -9.75 13.22
N GLY A 465 -26.47 -10.75 13.30
CA GLY A 465 -26.45 -11.73 14.39
C GLY A 465 -26.23 -11.10 15.77
N ALA A 466 -25.30 -10.14 15.85
CA ALA A 466 -25.01 -9.42 17.10
C ALA A 466 -26.17 -8.50 17.54
N ILE A 467 -26.81 -7.81 16.59
CA ILE A 467 -27.98 -6.94 16.86
C ILE A 467 -29.14 -7.80 17.38
N GLY A 468 -29.41 -8.95 16.77
CA GLY A 468 -30.50 -9.81 17.24
C GLY A 468 -30.22 -10.45 18.61
N ALA A 469 -28.97 -10.82 18.88
CA ALA A 469 -28.54 -11.23 20.23
C ALA A 469 -28.77 -10.11 21.26
N ALA A 470 -28.42 -8.87 20.90
CA ALA A 470 -28.62 -7.69 21.74
C ALA A 470 -30.09 -7.34 22.00
N VAL A 471 -30.96 -7.52 21.00
CA VAL A 471 -32.42 -7.40 21.14
C VAL A 471 -32.96 -8.45 22.10
N LYS A 472 -32.53 -9.71 21.94
CA LYS A 472 -32.93 -10.83 22.80
C LYS A 472 -32.49 -10.64 24.26
N ALA A 473 -31.31 -10.08 24.46
CA ALA A 473 -30.78 -9.72 25.77
C ALA A 473 -31.43 -8.44 26.36
N GLY A 474 -32.24 -7.71 25.57
CA GLY A 474 -33.05 -6.59 26.05
C GLY A 474 -32.34 -5.24 26.12
N PHE A 475 -31.09 -5.13 25.67
CA PHE A 475 -30.33 -3.87 25.74
C PHE A 475 -30.33 -3.05 24.44
N VAL A 476 -30.84 -3.62 23.34
CA VAL A 476 -31.07 -2.90 22.09
C VAL A 476 -32.57 -2.81 21.78
N SER A 477 -33.00 -1.63 21.36
CA SER A 477 -34.31 -1.38 20.75
C SER A 477 -34.17 -0.53 19.49
N GLY A 478 -35.05 -0.74 18.52
CA GLY A 478 -35.17 0.11 17.34
C GLY A 478 -35.98 1.37 17.59
N TYR A 479 -36.17 2.14 16.53
CA TYR A 479 -37.01 3.32 16.49
C TYR A 479 -38.48 2.96 16.29
N GLY A 480 -39.39 3.89 16.60
CA GLY A 480 -40.83 3.68 16.51
C GLY A 480 -41.37 3.42 15.09
N ASP A 481 -40.53 3.58 14.07
CA ASP A 481 -40.82 3.28 12.66
C ASP A 481 -40.45 1.84 12.26
N GLY A 482 -39.93 1.02 13.18
CA GLY A 482 -39.51 -0.36 12.91
C GLY A 482 -38.11 -0.47 12.29
N THR A 483 -37.29 0.57 12.38
CA THR A 483 -35.88 0.57 11.94
C THR A 483 -34.91 0.49 13.12
N PHE A 484 -33.71 -0.04 12.91
CA PHE A 484 -32.60 0.02 13.87
C PHE A 484 -31.60 1.14 13.56
N ARG A 485 -31.46 1.47 12.26
CA ARG A 485 -30.53 2.41 11.66
C ARG A 485 -29.07 2.01 11.92
N PRO A 486 -28.61 0.86 11.37
CA PRO A 486 -27.31 0.27 11.71
C PRO A 486 -26.14 1.23 11.43
N ASP A 487 -26.18 1.95 10.32
CA ASP A 487 -25.11 2.87 9.88
C ASP A 487 -25.25 4.29 10.46
N LYS A 488 -26.32 4.58 11.23
CA LYS A 488 -26.46 5.87 11.90
C LYS A 488 -25.43 5.93 13.03
N TYR A 489 -24.72 7.06 13.14
CA TYR A 489 -23.89 7.33 14.30
C TYR A 489 -24.70 7.36 15.59
N ILE A 490 -24.17 6.67 16.59
CA ILE A 490 -24.83 6.55 17.89
C ILE A 490 -24.66 7.86 18.65
N SER A 491 -25.77 8.43 19.12
CA SER A 491 -25.68 9.62 19.96
C SER A 491 -25.16 9.25 21.36
N ARG A 492 -24.62 10.21 22.09
CA ARG A 492 -24.16 9.98 23.47
C ARG A 492 -25.28 9.47 24.38
N GLU A 493 -26.52 9.96 24.22
CA GLU A 493 -27.65 9.44 25.01
C GLU A 493 -28.05 8.01 24.62
N GLU A 494 -28.00 7.66 23.33
CA GLU A 494 -28.27 6.29 22.85
C GLU A 494 -27.18 5.31 23.34
N MET A 495 -25.91 5.69 23.25
CA MET A 495 -24.77 4.91 23.74
C MET A 495 -24.89 4.62 25.24
N THR A 496 -25.24 5.64 26.02
CA THR A 496 -25.41 5.54 27.48
C THR A 496 -26.49 4.53 27.84
N VAL A 497 -27.66 4.65 27.21
CA VAL A 497 -28.79 3.78 27.50
C VAL A 497 -28.50 2.34 27.09
N MET A 498 -27.89 2.13 25.92
CA MET A 498 -27.54 0.79 25.45
C MET A 498 -26.53 0.11 26.39
N LEU A 499 -25.54 0.85 26.87
CA LEU A 499 -24.54 0.33 27.80
C LEU A 499 -25.14 -0.04 29.16
N ILE A 500 -25.94 0.84 29.77
CA ILE A 500 -26.52 0.57 31.09
C ILE A 500 -27.44 -0.64 31.03
N LYS A 501 -28.27 -0.73 29.98
CA LYS A 501 -29.10 -1.93 29.78
C LYS A 501 -28.26 -3.18 29.54
N ALA A 502 -27.09 -3.08 28.90
CA ALA A 502 -26.19 -4.21 28.71
C ALA A 502 -25.59 -4.68 30.05
N ILE A 503 -25.25 -3.75 30.95
CA ILE A 503 -24.81 -4.07 32.32
C ILE A 503 -25.94 -4.75 33.09
N GLU A 504 -27.18 -4.27 32.97
CA GLU A 504 -28.37 -4.89 33.57
C GLU A 504 -28.65 -6.28 33.00
N ALA A 505 -28.49 -6.47 31.68
CA ALA A 505 -28.59 -7.79 31.04
C ALA A 505 -27.50 -8.76 31.52
N GLY A 506 -26.34 -8.24 31.94
CA GLY A 506 -25.27 -8.98 32.61
C GLY A 506 -25.56 -9.34 34.08
N GLY A 507 -26.72 -8.93 34.64
CA GLY A 507 -27.16 -9.28 35.98
C GLY A 507 -26.86 -8.25 37.08
N PHE A 508 -26.38 -7.05 36.72
CA PHE A 508 -26.06 -5.99 37.68
C PHE A 508 -27.17 -4.93 37.73
N SER A 509 -27.67 -4.59 38.92
CA SER A 509 -28.68 -3.52 39.07
C SER A 509 -28.02 -2.16 39.24
N MET A 510 -28.51 -1.14 38.53
CA MET A 510 -28.00 0.24 38.58
C MET A 510 -29.12 1.24 38.91
N GLU A 511 -29.80 1.04 40.03
CA GLU A 511 -30.86 1.95 40.50
C GLU A 511 -30.31 3.28 41.03
N VAL A 512 -30.98 4.38 40.66
CA VAL A 512 -30.67 5.73 41.14
C VAL A 512 -31.86 6.33 41.86
N VAL A 513 -31.64 6.86 43.06
CA VAL A 513 -32.69 7.45 43.90
C VAL A 513 -32.99 8.91 43.53
N ASP A 514 -31.98 9.70 43.17
CA ASP A 514 -32.12 11.12 42.83
C ASP A 514 -31.63 11.42 41.40
N VAL A 515 -32.44 10.99 40.42
CA VAL A 515 -32.10 11.14 38.99
C VAL A 515 -31.87 12.61 38.62
N ASP A 516 -32.77 13.51 39.04
CA ASP A 516 -32.68 14.93 38.69
C ASP A 516 -31.52 15.64 39.40
N GLY A 517 -31.19 15.24 40.64
CA GLY A 517 -30.04 15.75 41.38
C GLY A 517 -28.70 15.33 40.76
N VAL A 518 -28.57 14.07 40.34
CA VAL A 518 -27.33 13.55 39.73
C VAL A 518 -27.02 14.24 38.40
N ILE A 519 -28.03 14.47 37.55
CA ILE A 519 -27.82 15.13 36.25
C ILE A 519 -27.88 16.66 36.32
N ALA A 520 -28.14 17.25 37.50
CA ALA A 520 -28.25 18.70 37.68
C ALA A 520 -26.97 19.46 37.27
N GLY A 521 -25.82 18.79 37.37
CA GLY A 521 -24.50 19.33 37.01
C GLY A 521 -24.29 19.57 35.52
N PHE A 522 -25.13 19.00 34.64
CA PHE A 522 -25.05 19.26 33.20
C PHE A 522 -25.78 20.54 32.82
N ASN A 523 -25.13 21.41 32.03
CA ASN A 523 -25.78 22.66 31.58
C ASN A 523 -26.95 22.39 30.65
N ASP A 524 -26.87 21.32 29.85
CA ASP A 524 -27.82 20.93 28.83
C ASP A 524 -28.83 19.87 29.32
N ARG A 525 -28.96 19.67 30.63
CA ARG A 525 -29.87 18.68 31.24
C ARG A 525 -31.33 18.76 30.78
N ASN A 526 -31.79 19.93 30.34
CA ASN A 526 -33.16 20.16 29.91
C ASN A 526 -33.47 19.58 28.52
N ILE A 527 -32.44 19.32 27.71
CA ILE A 527 -32.59 18.72 26.37
C ILE A 527 -32.31 17.20 26.37
N ILE A 528 -31.96 16.62 27.52
CA ILE A 528 -31.76 15.17 27.65
C ILE A 528 -33.11 14.48 27.53
N SER A 529 -33.21 13.50 26.64
CA SER A 529 -34.44 12.75 26.42
C SER A 529 -34.90 12.07 27.71
N GLY A 530 -36.22 12.09 27.98
CA GLY A 530 -36.77 11.55 29.24
C GLY A 530 -36.42 10.08 29.48
N TRP A 531 -36.35 9.27 28.42
CA TRP A 531 -35.96 7.87 28.46
C TRP A 531 -34.46 7.65 28.74
N ALA A 532 -33.63 8.67 28.55
CA ALA A 532 -32.19 8.62 28.79
C ALA A 532 -31.78 9.10 30.18
N LYS A 533 -32.65 9.84 30.90
CA LYS A 533 -32.28 10.47 32.18
C LYS A 533 -31.87 9.48 33.26
N ALA A 534 -32.67 8.44 33.50
CA ALA A 534 -32.36 7.46 34.55
C ALA A 534 -31.10 6.64 34.23
N PRO A 535 -30.92 6.08 33.01
CA PRO A 535 -29.67 5.43 32.64
C PRO A 535 -28.45 6.38 32.69
N LEU A 536 -28.61 7.63 32.28
CA LEU A 536 -27.53 8.61 32.39
C LEU A 536 -27.16 8.88 33.84
N ALA A 537 -28.14 9.08 34.73
CA ALA A 537 -27.87 9.27 36.14
C ALA A 537 -27.11 8.07 36.72
N ALA A 538 -27.51 6.85 36.36
CA ALA A 538 -26.84 5.62 36.77
C ALA A 538 -25.39 5.56 36.29
N ALA A 539 -25.16 5.93 35.03
CA ALA A 539 -23.82 5.98 34.44
C ALA A 539 -22.93 7.04 35.09
N VAL A 540 -23.49 8.19 35.50
CA VAL A 540 -22.75 9.27 36.17
C VAL A 540 -22.40 8.89 37.60
N GLU A 541 -23.35 8.35 38.36
CA GLU A 541 -23.12 7.90 39.74
C GLU A 541 -22.09 6.76 39.81
N ALA A 542 -22.10 5.87 38.82
CA ALA A 542 -21.11 4.80 38.67
C ALA A 542 -19.74 5.28 38.15
N GLY A 543 -19.58 6.56 37.81
CA GLY A 543 -18.34 7.10 37.23
C GLY A 543 -18.02 6.60 35.82
N ILE A 544 -19.02 6.04 35.13
CA ILE A 544 -18.90 5.49 33.77
C ILE A 544 -18.99 6.60 32.73
N ILE A 545 -19.79 7.64 32.98
CA ILE A 545 -19.94 8.80 32.09
C ILE A 545 -19.61 10.10 32.82
N PHE A 546 -18.93 10.99 32.08
CA PHE A 546 -18.67 12.36 32.49
C PHE A 546 -19.18 13.33 31.42
N GLY A 547 -19.42 14.57 31.82
CA GLY A 547 -19.65 15.68 30.90
C GLY A 547 -18.38 16.03 30.13
N ARG A 548 -18.53 16.77 29.04
CA ARG A 548 -17.43 17.37 28.31
C ARG A 548 -16.84 18.54 29.10
N GLU A 549 -15.68 19.05 28.68
CA GLU A 549 -15.03 20.20 29.32
C GLU A 549 -15.94 21.45 29.42
N SER A 550 -16.91 21.59 28.49
CA SER A 550 -17.91 22.65 28.53
C SER A 550 -18.91 22.52 29.68
N GLY A 551 -18.93 21.40 30.40
CA GLY A 551 -19.94 21.08 31.42
C GLY A 551 -21.23 20.46 30.85
N ASP A 552 -21.26 20.16 29.55
CA ASP A 552 -22.42 19.57 28.87
C ASP A 552 -22.31 18.06 28.80
N PHE A 553 -23.45 17.36 28.84
CA PHE A 553 -23.52 15.94 28.48
C PHE A 553 -23.49 15.75 26.95
N ALA A 554 -24.06 16.70 26.20
CA ALA A 554 -24.24 16.71 24.75
C ALA A 554 -25.05 15.49 24.23
N PRO A 555 -26.34 15.34 24.60
CA PRO A 555 -27.11 14.11 24.37
C PRO A 555 -27.24 13.74 22.88
N TYR A 556 -27.33 14.73 22.00
CA TYR A 556 -27.50 14.53 20.55
C TYR A 556 -26.20 14.51 19.77
N ALA A 557 -25.05 14.75 20.41
CA ALA A 557 -23.77 14.63 19.73
C ALA A 557 -23.45 13.16 19.47
N ASP A 558 -22.84 12.88 18.32
CA ASP A 558 -22.35 11.55 18.00
C ASP A 558 -21.21 11.18 18.95
N ALA A 559 -21.24 9.95 19.45
CA ALA A 559 -20.18 9.41 20.29
C ALA A 559 -18.98 9.01 19.43
N THR A 560 -17.81 9.53 19.75
CA THR A 560 -16.58 9.16 19.02
C THR A 560 -16.07 7.79 19.45
N ARG A 561 -15.19 7.18 18.64
CA ARG A 561 -14.49 5.93 18.97
C ARG A 561 -13.77 6.02 20.33
N ALA A 562 -13.10 7.14 20.60
CA ALA A 562 -12.46 7.38 21.89
C ALA A 562 -13.45 7.48 23.05
N GLU A 563 -14.59 8.17 22.86
CA GLU A 563 -15.63 8.27 23.88
C GLU A 563 -16.25 6.90 24.19
N ALA A 564 -16.58 6.12 23.17
CA ALA A 564 -17.12 4.76 23.31
C ALA A 564 -16.15 3.83 24.04
N ALA A 565 -14.87 3.81 23.62
CA ALA A 565 -13.84 3.00 24.27
C ALA A 565 -13.63 3.39 25.74
N ALA A 566 -13.53 4.69 26.03
CA ALA A 566 -13.35 5.18 27.40
C ALA A 566 -14.53 4.80 28.31
N VAL A 567 -15.75 4.85 27.79
CA VAL A 567 -16.97 4.47 28.52
C VAL A 567 -17.01 2.96 28.78
N LEU A 568 -16.67 2.13 27.79
CA LEU A 568 -16.60 0.68 27.94
C LEU A 568 -15.56 0.25 28.98
N ILE A 569 -14.36 0.84 28.96
CA ILE A 569 -13.30 0.56 29.95
C ILE A 569 -13.78 0.89 31.37
N ARG A 570 -14.42 2.06 31.55
CA ARG A 570 -14.96 2.47 32.85
C ARG A 570 -16.09 1.57 33.32
N ALA A 571 -16.99 1.17 32.43
CA ALA A 571 -18.04 0.20 32.73
C ALA A 571 -17.46 -1.15 33.17
N GLN A 572 -16.44 -1.65 32.47
CA GLN A 572 -15.78 -2.91 32.86
C GLN A 572 -15.13 -2.80 34.25
N ASN A 573 -14.47 -1.67 34.55
CA ASN A 573 -13.88 -1.44 35.86
C ASN A 573 -14.93 -1.32 36.96
N TYR A 574 -16.06 -0.66 36.69
CA TYR A 574 -17.19 -0.57 37.59
C TYR A 574 -17.76 -1.97 37.90
N VAL A 575 -18.07 -2.77 36.88
CA VAL A 575 -18.58 -4.14 37.05
C VAL A 575 -17.59 -5.01 37.83
N LYS A 576 -16.28 -4.91 37.56
CA LYS A 576 -15.24 -5.60 38.35
C LYS A 576 -15.21 -5.17 39.82
N SER A 577 -15.61 -3.95 40.15
CA SER A 577 -15.66 -3.47 41.53
C SER A 577 -16.89 -3.95 42.31
N LEU A 578 -17.90 -4.49 41.62
CA LEU A 578 -19.12 -5.05 42.22
C LEU A 578 -18.98 -6.54 42.56
N ASN A 579 -17.98 -7.22 41.97
CA ASN A 579 -17.62 -8.61 42.23
C ASN A 579 -16.45 -8.68 43.22
#